data_AF-A0A0J7NLH4-F1
#
_entry.id   AF-A0A0J7NLH4-F1
#
_cell.length_a   1.000
_cell.length_b   1.000
_cell.length_c   1.000
_cell.angle_alpha   90.00
_cell.angle_beta   90.00
_cell.angle_gamma   90.00
#
_symmetry.space_group_name_H-M   'P 1'
#
loop_
_entity.id
_entity.type
_entity.pdbx_description
1 polymer ?
#
loop_
_entity_poly.entity_id
_entity_poly.type
_entity_poly.pdbx_seq_one_letter_code
_entity_poly.pdbx_strand_id
1 'polypeptide(L)'
;MELTDDNLLTLSEYLKHTLSPDVNVRRPAEKFLESVEVNQNYPLLLLHLVDKSEINITIRIAGAVAFKNYVKRNWKVEEDSADRIHVQDRDAIKKLIINLMLHSPDSIQKQLSDAVSIIGKYDFPNKWPELIDQMGEEEAGVIEQLKSQVCDNVGLYAQKYDEEFQPYLPEFVTAVWNLLTSTGQQPKYDALVSNALQFLATVADRAQYRHLFEDPTTLSSICEKVIIPNMEFRESDSELFEDNPEEYIRRDIEGSDVDTRRRAACDLVKVLSKYFEAKIMEIFGAYIQ
;
A
#
# COMPACT_ATOMS: atom_id res chain seq x y z
N MET A 1 17.32 -14.53 -25.28
CA MET A 1 16.27 -15.55 -25.49
C MET A 1 15.13 -14.88 -26.22
N GLU A 2 14.52 -15.58 -27.17
CA GLU A 2 13.36 -15.03 -27.89
C GLU A 2 12.11 -15.12 -27.02
N LEU A 3 11.20 -14.16 -27.17
CA LEU A 3 9.89 -14.16 -26.50
C LEU A 3 8.96 -15.16 -27.20
N THR A 4 9.18 -16.46 -26.99
CA THR A 4 8.41 -17.55 -27.59
C THR A 4 7.67 -18.37 -26.54
N ASP A 5 6.55 -18.98 -26.92
CA ASP A 5 5.80 -19.86 -26.04
C ASP A 5 6.63 -21.07 -25.59
N ASP A 6 7.51 -21.60 -26.45
CA ASP A 6 8.43 -22.70 -26.10
C ASP A 6 9.39 -22.31 -24.96
N ASN A 7 9.93 -21.09 -25.00
CA ASN A 7 10.82 -20.59 -23.94
C ASN A 7 10.03 -20.32 -22.64
N LEU A 8 8.79 -19.84 -22.75
CA LEU A 8 7.90 -19.67 -21.59
C LEU A 8 7.55 -21.00 -20.94
N LEU A 9 7.21 -22.02 -21.73
CA LEU A 9 6.94 -23.38 -21.25
C LEU A 9 8.17 -23.98 -20.57
N THR A 10 9.35 -23.79 -21.17
CA THR A 10 10.61 -24.25 -20.60
C THR A 10 10.88 -23.58 -19.24
N LEU A 11 10.75 -22.26 -19.15
CA LEU A 11 10.91 -21.53 -17.89
C LEU A 11 9.89 -21.96 -16.84
N SER A 12 8.63 -22.17 -17.24
CA SER A 12 7.56 -22.66 -16.36
C SER A 12 7.91 -24.00 -15.74
N GLU A 13 8.42 -24.96 -16.52
CA GLU A 13 8.79 -26.29 -16.01
C GLU A 13 9.99 -26.21 -15.06
N TYR A 14 11.01 -25.39 -15.36
CA TYR A 14 12.13 -25.21 -14.45
C TYR A 14 11.74 -24.47 -13.16
N LEU A 15 10.88 -23.45 -13.23
CA LEU A 15 10.33 -22.78 -12.05
C LEU A 15 9.51 -23.74 -11.19
N LYS A 16 8.73 -24.63 -11.79
CA LYS A 16 8.04 -25.69 -11.07
C LYS A 16 9.02 -26.65 -10.39
N HIS A 17 10.12 -27.01 -11.04
CA HIS A 17 11.16 -27.85 -10.45
C HIS A 17 11.88 -27.20 -9.26
N THR A 18 12.01 -25.87 -9.20
CA THR A 18 12.60 -25.21 -8.03
C THR A 18 11.73 -25.34 -6.77
N LEU A 19 10.45 -25.66 -6.93
CA LEU A 19 9.51 -25.91 -5.84
C LEU A 19 9.54 -27.37 -5.34
N SER A 20 10.31 -28.25 -5.98
CA SER A 20 10.38 -29.66 -5.61
C SER A 20 11.07 -29.85 -4.25
N PRO A 21 10.54 -30.73 -3.37
CA PRO A 21 11.23 -31.11 -2.14
C PRO A 21 12.50 -31.93 -2.41
N ASP A 22 12.62 -32.55 -3.59
CA ASP A 22 13.82 -33.31 -3.98
C ASP A 22 14.94 -32.37 -4.45
N VAL A 23 16.04 -32.38 -3.69
CA VAL A 23 17.25 -31.60 -3.95
C VAL A 23 17.85 -31.92 -5.33
N ASN A 24 17.71 -33.16 -5.82
CA ASN A 24 18.22 -33.58 -7.11
C ASN A 24 17.41 -33.03 -8.29
N VAL A 25 16.19 -32.57 -8.05
CA VAL A 25 15.36 -31.88 -9.04
C VAL A 25 15.53 -30.36 -8.91
N ARG A 26 15.53 -29.85 -7.67
CA ARG A 26 15.60 -28.42 -7.38
C ARG A 26 16.93 -27.78 -7.78
N ARG A 27 18.07 -28.37 -7.39
CA ARG A 27 19.40 -27.75 -7.65
C ARG A 27 19.73 -27.63 -9.15
N PRO A 28 19.48 -28.66 -10.00
CA PRO A 28 19.70 -28.49 -11.43
C PRO A 28 18.81 -27.41 -12.05
N ALA A 29 17.57 -27.27 -11.56
CA ALA A 29 16.66 -26.23 -12.05
C ALA A 29 17.13 -24.82 -11.69
N GLU A 30 17.57 -24.60 -10.44
CA GLU A 30 18.17 -23.34 -10.00
C GLU A 30 19.39 -22.99 -10.87
N LYS A 31 20.31 -23.94 -11.08
CA LYS A 31 21.50 -23.74 -11.92
C LYS A 31 21.14 -23.43 -13.38
N PHE A 32 20.11 -24.06 -13.92
CA PHE A 32 19.66 -23.77 -15.27
C PHE A 32 19.16 -22.32 -15.36
N LEU A 33 18.29 -21.91 -14.43
CA LEU A 33 17.75 -20.54 -14.39
C LEU A 33 18.87 -19.49 -14.24
N GLU A 34 19.86 -19.74 -13.38
CA GLU A 34 21.06 -18.90 -13.25
C GLU A 34 21.86 -18.81 -14.56
N SER A 35 21.99 -19.93 -15.29
CA SER A 35 22.75 -19.96 -16.54
C SER A 35 22.07 -19.19 -17.68
N VAL A 36 20.74 -19.12 -17.68
CA VAL A 36 19.98 -18.39 -18.72
C VAL A 36 19.70 -16.94 -18.36
N GLU A 37 19.96 -16.54 -17.10
CA GLU A 37 19.74 -15.21 -16.56
C GLU A 37 20.46 -14.09 -17.32
N VAL A 38 21.62 -14.41 -17.91
CA VAL A 38 22.47 -13.45 -18.65
C VAL A 38 21.93 -13.12 -20.05
N ASN A 39 20.93 -13.86 -20.53
CA ASN A 39 20.41 -13.68 -21.87
C ASN A 39 19.40 -12.52 -21.93
N GLN A 40 19.48 -11.72 -22.99
CA GLN A 40 18.46 -10.70 -23.30
C GLN A 40 17.04 -11.30 -23.26
N ASN A 41 16.06 -10.51 -22.84
CA ASN A 41 14.65 -10.85 -22.64
C ASN A 41 14.37 -11.92 -21.56
N TYR A 42 15.37 -12.48 -20.87
CA TYR A 42 15.11 -13.35 -19.70
C TYR A 42 14.16 -12.70 -18.66
N PRO A 43 14.39 -11.46 -18.20
CA PRO A 43 13.46 -10.83 -17.26
C PRO A 43 12.07 -10.57 -17.86
N LEU A 44 11.98 -10.31 -19.17
CA LEU A 44 10.70 -10.10 -19.86
C LEU A 44 9.90 -11.40 -19.96
N LEU A 45 10.57 -12.54 -20.19
CA LEU A 45 9.91 -13.85 -20.16
C LEU A 45 9.33 -14.16 -18.78
N LEU A 46 10.03 -13.80 -17.70
CA LEU A 46 9.49 -13.95 -16.35
C LEU A 46 8.23 -13.10 -16.15
N LEU A 47 8.24 -11.84 -16.59
CA LEU A 47 7.05 -10.97 -16.50
C LEU A 47 5.87 -11.51 -17.33
N HIS A 48 6.10 -11.95 -18.57
CA HIS A 48 5.06 -12.56 -19.39
C HIS A 48 4.52 -13.87 -18.79
N LEU A 49 5.37 -14.69 -18.17
CA LEU A 49 4.94 -15.89 -17.45
C LEU A 49 4.06 -15.54 -16.25
N VAL A 50 4.42 -14.49 -15.51
CA VAL A 50 3.65 -14.01 -14.35
C VAL A 50 2.28 -13.48 -14.78
N ASP A 51 2.16 -12.90 -15.99
CA ASP A 51 0.92 -12.35 -16.53
C ASP A 51 -0.06 -13.42 -17.06
N LYS A 52 0.44 -14.59 -17.50
CA LYS A 52 -0.41 -15.67 -18.03
C LYS A 52 -1.25 -16.36 -16.96
N SER A 53 -2.52 -15.96 -16.85
CA SER A 53 -3.49 -16.48 -15.88
C SER A 53 -3.74 -17.99 -15.96
N GLU A 54 -3.47 -18.62 -17.11
CA GLU A 54 -3.61 -20.06 -17.35
C GLU A 54 -2.51 -20.87 -16.65
N ILE A 55 -1.41 -20.23 -16.27
CA ILE A 55 -0.31 -20.86 -15.54
C ILE A 55 -0.69 -20.95 -14.06
N ASN A 56 -0.38 -22.11 -13.47
CA ASN A 56 -0.61 -22.34 -12.04
C ASN A 56 -0.03 -21.21 -11.18
N ILE A 57 -0.83 -20.71 -10.23
CA ILE A 57 -0.49 -19.56 -9.38
C ILE A 57 0.83 -19.73 -8.63
N THR A 58 1.18 -20.95 -8.20
CA THR A 58 2.43 -21.21 -7.48
C THR A 58 3.64 -21.02 -8.38
N ILE A 59 3.53 -21.38 -9.67
CA ILE A 59 4.60 -21.17 -10.67
C ILE A 59 4.71 -19.67 -10.99
N ARG A 60 3.57 -18.96 -11.12
CA ARG A 60 3.56 -17.50 -11.31
C ARG A 60 4.23 -16.77 -10.15
N ILE A 61 3.95 -17.17 -8.90
CA ILE A 61 4.63 -16.63 -7.71
C ILE A 61 6.14 -16.92 -7.77
N ALA A 62 6.55 -18.14 -8.13
CA ALA A 62 7.96 -18.49 -8.28
C ALA A 62 8.65 -17.62 -9.36
N GLY A 63 7.96 -17.35 -10.47
CA GLY A 63 8.41 -16.43 -11.53
C GLY A 63 8.58 -15.00 -11.03
N ALA A 64 7.63 -14.47 -10.26
CA ALA A 64 7.72 -13.14 -9.67
C ALA A 64 8.87 -13.03 -8.66
N VAL A 65 9.09 -14.06 -7.84
CA VAL A 65 10.24 -14.14 -6.93
C VAL A 65 11.56 -14.19 -7.70
N ALA A 66 11.64 -14.99 -8.76
CA ALA A 66 12.82 -15.07 -9.62
C ALA A 66 13.13 -13.72 -10.27
N PHE A 67 12.10 -13.02 -10.77
CA PHE A 67 12.22 -11.68 -11.35
C PHE A 67 12.69 -10.65 -10.34
N LYS A 68 12.10 -10.61 -9.14
CA LYS A 68 12.55 -9.73 -8.06
C LYS A 68 14.02 -9.96 -7.73
N ASN A 69 14.42 -11.22 -7.59
CA ASN A 69 15.80 -11.58 -7.28
C ASN A 69 16.77 -11.19 -8.40
N TYR A 70 16.35 -11.33 -9.67
CA TYR A 70 17.09 -10.83 -10.83
C TYR A 70 17.32 -9.32 -10.75
N VAL A 71 16.27 -8.53 -10.51
CA VAL A 71 16.36 -7.07 -10.35
C VAL A 71 17.30 -6.72 -9.20
N LYS A 72 17.15 -7.37 -8.03
CA LYS A 72 17.99 -7.14 -6.86
C LYS A 72 19.48 -7.34 -7.14
N ARG A 73 19.84 -8.34 -7.95
CA ARG A 73 21.24 -8.65 -8.29
C ARG A 73 21.82 -7.79 -9.39
N ASN A 74 21.02 -7.42 -10.39
CA ASN A 74 21.54 -6.90 -11.66
C ASN A 74 21.12 -5.46 -11.97
N TRP A 75 20.16 -4.88 -11.25
CA TRP A 75 19.65 -3.55 -11.62
C TRP A 75 20.64 -2.42 -11.34
N LYS A 76 21.33 -2.48 -10.20
CA LYS A 76 22.39 -1.53 -9.85
C LYS A 76 23.61 -1.79 -10.74
N VAL A 77 24.04 -0.76 -11.48
CA VAL A 77 25.33 -0.76 -12.17
C VAL A 77 26.39 -0.30 -11.16
N GLU A 78 27.38 -1.14 -10.87
CA GLU A 78 28.51 -0.76 -10.02
C GLU A 78 29.43 0.21 -10.78
N GLU A 79 30.07 1.14 -10.06
CA GLU A 79 31.08 2.03 -10.64
C GLU A 79 32.17 1.16 -11.32
N ASP A 80 32.53 1.52 -12.55
CA ASP A 80 33.47 0.80 -13.41
C ASP A 80 33.03 -0.60 -13.92
N SER A 81 31.76 -0.97 -13.76
CA SER A 81 31.20 -2.22 -14.32
C SER A 81 30.34 -1.99 -15.56
N ALA A 82 30.34 -2.96 -16.47
CA ALA A 82 29.40 -2.96 -17.59
C ALA A 82 27.98 -3.28 -17.10
N ASP A 83 26.97 -2.66 -17.72
CA ASP A 83 25.58 -2.97 -17.44
C ASP A 83 25.27 -4.44 -17.82
N ARG A 84 24.73 -5.19 -16.86
CA ARG A 84 24.36 -6.60 -17.05
C ARG A 84 22.98 -6.76 -17.69
N ILE A 85 22.18 -5.70 -17.73
CA ILE A 85 20.84 -5.70 -18.31
C ILE A 85 20.88 -4.89 -19.61
N HIS A 86 20.37 -5.47 -20.68
CA HIS A 86 20.23 -4.75 -21.94
C HIS A 86 19.33 -3.52 -21.77
N VAL A 87 19.69 -2.40 -22.41
CA VAL A 87 18.92 -1.14 -22.31
C VAL A 87 17.46 -1.32 -22.74
N GLN A 88 17.21 -2.13 -23.78
CA GLN A 88 15.86 -2.46 -24.24
C GLN A 88 15.05 -3.19 -23.16
N ASP A 89 15.70 -4.10 -22.42
CA ASP A 89 15.05 -4.85 -21.34
C ASP A 89 14.74 -3.91 -20.16
N ARG A 90 15.64 -2.98 -19.82
CA ARG A 90 15.38 -1.98 -18.77
C ARG A 90 14.14 -1.14 -19.09
N ASP A 91 14.05 -0.64 -20.31
CA ASP A 91 12.92 0.20 -20.75
C ASP A 91 11.62 -0.61 -20.84
N ALA A 92 11.67 -1.84 -21.35
CA ALA A 92 10.52 -2.72 -21.44
C ALA A 92 10.02 -3.14 -20.06
N ILE A 93 10.91 -3.44 -19.10
CA ILE A 93 10.56 -3.75 -17.72
C ILE A 93 9.78 -2.60 -17.09
N LYS A 94 10.29 -1.36 -17.20
CA LYS A 94 9.61 -0.18 -16.64
C LYS A 94 8.20 0.02 -17.19
N LYS A 95 7.99 -0.23 -18.49
CA LYS A 95 6.69 -0.11 -19.15
C LYS A 95 5.68 -1.18 -18.71
N LEU A 96 6.15 -2.38 -18.38
CA LEU A 96 5.28 -3.53 -18.08
C LEU A 96 5.00 -3.70 -16.59
N ILE A 97 6.02 -3.48 -15.74
CA ILE A 97 6.00 -3.92 -14.35
C ILE A 97 4.91 -3.27 -13.51
N ILE A 98 4.60 -1.99 -13.74
CA ILE A 98 3.61 -1.26 -12.94
C ILE A 98 2.21 -1.78 -13.24
N ASN A 99 1.83 -1.84 -14.51
CA ASN A 99 0.53 -2.36 -14.90
C ASN A 99 0.35 -3.81 -14.43
N LEU A 100 1.36 -4.67 -14.61
CA LEU A 100 1.31 -6.04 -14.13
C LEU A 100 1.18 -6.13 -12.61
N MET A 101 1.89 -5.28 -11.86
CA MET A 101 1.80 -5.22 -10.39
C MET A 101 0.37 -4.87 -9.94
N LEU A 102 -0.24 -3.84 -10.54
CA LEU A 102 -1.55 -3.33 -10.14
C LEU A 102 -2.69 -4.33 -10.39
N HIS A 103 -2.60 -5.17 -11.43
CA HIS A 103 -3.64 -6.15 -11.78
C HIS A 103 -3.33 -7.57 -11.28
N SER A 104 -2.24 -7.76 -10.54
CA SER A 104 -1.83 -9.07 -10.02
C SER A 104 -2.43 -9.36 -8.63
N PRO A 105 -2.69 -10.64 -8.28
CA PRO A 105 -3.08 -11.02 -6.91
C PRO A 105 -2.03 -10.63 -5.86
N ASP A 106 -2.45 -10.37 -4.62
CA ASP A 106 -1.63 -9.90 -3.48
C ASP A 106 -0.24 -10.55 -3.37
N SER A 107 -0.16 -11.87 -3.51
CA SER A 107 1.11 -12.61 -3.38
C SER A 107 2.12 -12.26 -4.46
N ILE A 108 1.65 -11.98 -5.69
CA ILE A 108 2.48 -11.57 -6.83
C ILE A 108 2.73 -10.06 -6.74
N GLN A 109 1.69 -9.26 -6.48
CA GLN A 109 1.79 -7.81 -6.32
C GLN A 109 2.89 -7.43 -5.32
N LYS A 110 2.96 -8.09 -4.16
CA LYS A 110 4.04 -7.85 -3.17
C LYS A 110 5.45 -8.10 -3.73
N GLN A 111 5.65 -9.15 -4.53
CA GLN A 111 6.96 -9.43 -5.14
C GLN A 111 7.34 -8.40 -6.21
N LEU A 112 6.36 -7.97 -7.00
CA LEU A 112 6.56 -6.95 -8.04
C LEU A 112 6.76 -5.56 -7.43
N SER A 113 6.05 -5.21 -6.35
CA SER A 113 6.21 -3.96 -5.60
C SER A 113 7.60 -3.83 -4.98
N ASP A 114 8.14 -4.92 -4.40
CA ASP A 114 9.54 -4.97 -3.97
C ASP A 114 10.50 -4.67 -5.14
N ALA A 115 10.26 -5.28 -6.31
CA ALA A 115 11.10 -5.09 -7.49
C ALA A 115 11.02 -3.64 -8.02
N VAL A 116 9.82 -3.06 -8.11
CA VAL A 116 9.58 -1.65 -8.45
C VAL A 116 10.33 -0.73 -7.49
N SER A 117 10.27 -1.01 -6.18
CA SER A 117 10.96 -0.23 -5.16
C SER A 117 12.49 -0.26 -5.35
N ILE A 118 13.05 -1.40 -5.71
CA ILE A 118 14.48 -1.53 -6.02
C ILE A 118 14.83 -0.73 -7.28
N ILE A 119 14.02 -0.84 -8.34
CA ILE A 119 14.24 -0.11 -9.59
C ILE A 119 14.17 1.40 -9.35
N GLY A 120 13.10 1.86 -8.69
CA GLY A 120 12.86 3.26 -8.35
C GLY A 120 14.00 3.87 -7.54
N LYS A 121 14.56 3.13 -6.58
CA LYS A 121 15.72 3.59 -5.79
C LYS A 121 16.92 4.02 -6.65
N TYR A 122 17.15 3.38 -7.79
CA TYR A 122 18.31 3.66 -8.65
C TYR A 122 17.98 4.56 -9.85
N ASP A 123 16.74 4.52 -10.31
CA ASP A 123 16.35 5.17 -11.57
C ASP A 123 15.46 6.40 -11.37
N PHE A 124 14.73 6.53 -10.27
CA PHE A 124 13.91 7.73 -9.99
C PHE A 124 14.78 8.85 -9.38
N PRO A 125 14.58 10.14 -9.76
CA PRO A 125 13.66 10.63 -10.79
C PRO A 125 14.25 10.67 -12.21
N ASN A 126 15.57 10.57 -12.36
CA ASN A 126 16.25 10.97 -13.60
C ASN A 126 16.08 9.99 -14.78
N LYS A 127 16.02 8.68 -14.51
CA LYS A 127 15.93 7.61 -15.51
C LYS A 127 14.56 6.96 -15.59
N TRP A 128 13.63 7.31 -14.69
CA TRP A 128 12.25 6.87 -14.71
C TRP A 128 11.32 7.93 -14.11
N PRO A 129 11.21 9.10 -14.76
CA PRO A 129 10.42 10.21 -14.24
C PRO A 129 8.92 9.89 -14.20
N GLU A 130 8.42 9.05 -15.10
CA GLU A 130 7.01 8.69 -15.21
C GLU A 130 6.54 7.70 -14.13
N LEU A 131 7.43 7.24 -13.23
CA LEU A 131 7.08 6.26 -12.20
C LEU A 131 5.87 6.69 -11.36
N ILE A 132 5.85 7.96 -10.93
CA ILE A 132 4.76 8.49 -10.09
C ILE A 132 3.44 8.54 -10.86
N ASP A 133 3.48 8.96 -12.13
CA ASP A 133 2.30 9.00 -12.99
C ASP A 133 1.77 7.59 -13.30
N GLN A 134 2.67 6.61 -13.41
CA GLN A 134 2.33 5.21 -13.71
C GLN A 134 1.78 4.44 -12.51
N MET A 135 2.17 4.77 -11.28
CA MET A 135 1.66 4.12 -10.06
C MET A 135 0.17 4.40 -9.81
N GLY A 136 -0.46 5.20 -10.68
CA GLY A 136 -1.88 5.51 -10.63
C GLY A 136 -2.22 6.47 -9.49
N GLU A 137 -3.36 7.12 -9.59
CA GLU A 137 -3.87 7.97 -8.52
C GLU A 137 -4.43 7.16 -7.33
N GLU A 138 -4.44 5.83 -7.42
CA GLU A 138 -5.08 4.90 -6.48
C GLU A 138 -4.14 4.36 -5.39
N GLU A 139 -2.83 4.31 -5.64
CA GLU A 139 -1.85 3.90 -4.61
C GLU A 139 -1.31 5.10 -3.80
N ALA A 140 -1.06 4.86 -2.51
CA ALA A 140 -0.47 5.83 -1.61
C ALA A 140 0.98 6.13 -2.02
N GLY A 141 1.29 7.37 -2.33
CA GLY A 141 2.66 7.83 -2.54
C GLY A 141 3.53 7.65 -1.28
N VAL A 142 4.86 7.65 -1.46
CA VAL A 142 5.81 7.49 -0.34
C VAL A 142 5.61 8.56 0.75
N ILE A 143 5.21 9.78 0.35
CA ILE A 143 4.93 10.87 1.29
C ILE A 143 3.69 10.56 2.13
N GLU A 144 2.62 10.05 1.51
CA GLU A 144 1.39 9.64 2.18
C GLU A 144 1.65 8.48 3.16
N GLN A 145 2.44 7.50 2.73
CA GLN A 145 2.87 6.38 3.59
C GLN A 145 3.67 6.87 4.79
N LEU A 146 4.64 7.77 4.57
CA LEU A 146 5.43 8.36 5.66
C LEU A 146 4.53 9.11 6.65
N LYS A 147 3.61 9.96 6.16
CA LYS A 147 2.67 10.67 7.03
C LYS A 147 1.78 9.72 7.82
N SER A 148 1.35 8.61 7.20
CA SER A 148 0.50 7.59 7.85
C SER A 148 1.24 6.91 9.00
N GLN A 149 2.51 6.57 8.78
CA GLN A 149 3.40 6.01 9.82
C GLN A 149 3.73 7.02 10.92
N VAL A 150 3.85 8.31 10.60
CA VAL A 150 4.00 9.36 11.61
C VAL A 150 2.76 9.43 12.50
N CYS A 151 1.55 9.40 11.93
CA CYS A 151 0.31 9.43 12.72
C CYS A 151 0.21 8.24 13.68
N ASP A 152 0.53 7.03 13.23
CA ASP A 152 0.53 5.82 14.06
C ASP A 152 1.55 5.92 15.20
N ASN A 153 2.80 6.29 14.88
CA ASN A 153 3.85 6.46 15.89
C ASN A 153 3.49 7.53 16.93
N VAL A 154 2.95 8.68 16.51
CA VAL A 154 2.52 9.73 17.43
C VAL A 154 1.38 9.23 18.34
N GLY A 155 0.47 8.42 17.81
CA GLY A 155 -0.54 7.70 18.61
C GLY A 155 0.07 6.78 19.67
N LEU A 156 1.08 5.99 19.31
CA LEU A 156 1.80 5.14 20.26
C LEU A 156 2.52 5.95 21.35
N TYR A 157 3.12 7.09 21.01
CA TYR A 157 3.77 7.98 21.96
C TYR A 157 2.76 8.60 22.93
N ALA A 158 1.63 9.09 22.40
CA ALA A 158 0.51 9.57 23.23
C ALA A 158 -0.02 8.48 24.18
N GLN A 159 0.05 7.21 23.78
CA GLN A 159 -0.41 6.10 24.61
C GLN A 159 0.58 5.68 25.70
N LYS A 160 1.86 5.51 25.32
CA LYS A 160 2.88 4.83 26.14
C LYS A 160 3.84 5.76 26.85
N TYR A 161 4.06 6.96 26.33
CA TYR A 161 5.07 7.92 26.79
C TYR A 161 4.44 9.31 27.00
N ASP A 162 3.24 9.30 27.58
CA ASP A 162 2.39 10.47 27.71
C ASP A 162 3.04 11.58 28.56
N GLU A 163 3.75 11.21 29.63
CA GLU A 163 4.44 12.17 30.51
C GLU A 163 5.47 13.01 29.75
N GLU A 164 6.26 12.37 28.89
CA GLU A 164 7.28 13.05 28.09
C GLU A 164 6.69 13.74 26.86
N PHE A 165 5.61 13.21 26.30
CA PHE A 165 5.05 13.65 25.03
C PHE A 165 3.96 14.73 25.15
N GLN A 166 3.38 14.91 26.35
CA GLN A 166 2.34 15.91 26.65
C GLN A 166 2.60 17.30 26.05
N PRO A 167 3.82 17.89 26.14
CA PRO A 167 4.06 19.25 25.66
C PRO A 167 3.89 19.42 24.14
N TYR A 168 4.05 18.33 23.38
CA TYR A 168 4.03 18.35 21.92
C TYR A 168 2.65 18.00 21.33
N LEU A 169 1.78 17.36 22.12
CA LEU A 169 0.48 16.87 21.65
C LEU A 169 -0.43 17.94 21.05
N PRO A 170 -0.55 19.17 21.60
CA PRO A 170 -1.40 20.20 21.00
C PRO A 170 -1.00 20.57 19.57
N GLU A 171 0.31 20.60 19.28
CA GLU A 171 0.82 20.88 17.94
C GLU A 171 0.49 19.73 16.98
N PHE A 172 0.66 18.48 17.42
CA PHE A 172 0.31 17.31 16.62
C PHE A 172 -1.19 17.20 16.35
N VAL A 173 -2.05 17.47 17.34
CA VAL A 173 -3.51 17.51 17.16
C VAL A 173 -3.86 18.55 16.08
N THR A 174 -3.28 19.75 16.15
CA THR A 174 -3.51 20.81 15.16
C THR A 174 -2.98 20.42 13.77
N ALA A 175 -1.82 19.78 13.69
CA ALA A 175 -1.24 19.34 12.43
C ALA A 175 -2.08 18.23 11.75
N VAL A 176 -2.49 17.22 12.52
CA VAL A 176 -3.34 16.12 12.04
C VAL A 176 -4.73 16.62 11.67
N TRP A 177 -5.27 17.57 12.42
CA TRP A 177 -6.49 18.28 12.08
C TRP A 177 -6.42 18.92 10.68
N ASN A 178 -5.41 19.75 10.45
CA ASN A 178 -5.22 20.41 9.15
C ASN A 178 -4.98 19.41 8.02
N LEU A 179 -4.27 18.32 8.31
CA LEU A 179 -4.06 17.22 7.37
C LEU A 179 -5.40 16.59 6.95
N LEU A 180 -6.26 16.22 7.91
CA LEU A 180 -7.55 15.59 7.63
C LEU A 180 -8.47 16.52 6.81
N THR A 181 -8.50 17.80 7.12
CA THR A 181 -9.31 18.79 6.37
C THR A 181 -8.81 19.08 4.95
N SER A 182 -7.57 18.73 4.62
CA SER A 182 -6.96 18.95 3.30
C SER A 182 -6.76 17.66 2.50
N THR A 183 -7.11 16.50 3.07
CA THR A 183 -6.94 15.20 2.42
C THR A 183 -8.23 14.77 1.73
N GLY A 184 -8.12 14.31 0.49
CA GLY A 184 -9.28 13.91 -0.31
C GLY A 184 -9.82 12.51 0.03
N GLN A 185 -10.88 12.13 -0.67
CA GLN A 185 -11.62 10.88 -0.45
C GLN A 185 -11.06 9.67 -1.20
N GLN A 186 -10.01 9.86 -2.00
CA GLN A 186 -9.43 8.83 -2.86
C GLN A 186 -8.84 7.67 -2.03
N PRO A 187 -8.94 6.41 -2.51
CA PRO A 187 -8.44 5.22 -1.81
C PRO A 187 -6.98 5.30 -1.37
N LYS A 188 -6.11 5.96 -2.15
CA LYS A 188 -4.69 6.17 -1.81
C LYS A 188 -4.44 6.82 -0.45
N TYR A 189 -5.40 7.57 0.08
CA TYR A 189 -5.26 8.25 1.37
C TYR A 189 -5.89 7.47 2.54
N ASP A 190 -6.47 6.28 2.30
CA ASP A 190 -7.26 5.55 3.31
C ASP A 190 -6.43 5.19 4.55
N ALA A 191 -5.21 4.66 4.37
CA ALA A 191 -4.33 4.35 5.48
C ALA A 191 -3.85 5.60 6.24
N LEU A 192 -3.67 6.73 5.54
CA LEU A 192 -3.29 8.00 6.16
C LEU A 192 -4.43 8.54 7.03
N VAL A 193 -5.63 8.61 6.46
CA VAL A 193 -6.80 9.15 7.14
C VAL A 193 -7.21 8.27 8.31
N SER A 194 -7.18 6.95 8.16
CA SER A 194 -7.54 6.01 9.25
C SER A 194 -6.60 6.16 10.45
N ASN A 195 -5.28 6.18 10.23
CA ASN A 195 -4.30 6.38 11.31
C ASN A 195 -4.40 7.78 11.95
N ALA A 196 -4.66 8.81 11.16
CA ALA A 196 -4.88 10.17 11.65
C ALA A 196 -6.13 10.27 12.55
N LEU A 197 -7.24 9.68 12.13
CA LEU A 197 -8.48 9.60 12.93
C LEU A 197 -8.26 8.79 14.21
N GLN A 198 -7.54 7.68 14.13
CA GLN A 198 -7.22 6.83 15.29
C GLN A 198 -6.33 7.55 16.31
N PHE A 199 -5.38 8.37 15.85
CA PHE A 199 -4.61 9.25 16.70
C PHE A 199 -5.51 10.25 17.43
N LEU A 200 -6.41 10.96 16.71
CA LEU A 200 -7.34 11.89 17.35
C LEU A 200 -8.25 11.18 18.37
N ALA A 201 -8.75 9.99 18.04
CA ALA A 201 -9.58 9.20 18.95
C ALA A 201 -8.80 8.82 20.21
N THR A 202 -7.53 8.41 20.07
CA THR A 202 -6.63 8.09 21.18
C THR A 202 -6.43 9.28 22.12
N VAL A 203 -6.20 10.47 21.58
CA VAL A 203 -6.00 11.68 22.40
C VAL A 203 -7.32 12.12 23.04
N ALA A 204 -8.42 12.09 22.30
CA ALA A 204 -9.75 12.49 22.78
C ALA A 204 -10.30 11.58 23.88
N ASP A 205 -9.88 10.30 23.94
CA ASP A 205 -10.33 9.38 24.98
C ASP A 205 -9.73 9.69 26.36
N ARG A 206 -8.65 10.48 26.39
CA ARG A 206 -7.96 10.89 27.63
C ARG A 206 -8.56 12.16 28.21
N ALA A 207 -9.09 12.04 29.42
CA ALA A 207 -9.76 13.15 30.12
C ALA A 207 -8.90 14.42 30.23
N GLN A 208 -7.58 14.31 30.39
CA GLN A 208 -6.68 15.46 30.50
C GLN A 208 -6.53 16.28 29.21
N TYR A 209 -6.76 15.68 28.04
CA TYR A 209 -6.69 16.35 26.73
C TYR A 209 -8.04 16.80 26.21
N ARG A 210 -9.10 16.65 27.01
CA ARG A 210 -10.46 17.08 26.66
C ARG A 210 -10.52 18.55 26.21
N HIS A 211 -9.74 19.41 26.85
CA HIS A 211 -9.67 20.84 26.53
C HIS A 211 -9.21 21.13 25.08
N LEU A 212 -8.50 20.20 24.43
CA LEU A 212 -8.11 20.33 23.03
C LEU A 212 -9.30 20.20 22.06
N PHE A 213 -10.41 19.61 22.54
CA PHE A 213 -11.61 19.33 21.76
C PHE A 213 -12.85 20.00 22.34
N GLU A 214 -12.74 20.87 23.35
CA GLU A 214 -13.93 21.42 24.02
C GLU A 214 -14.52 22.65 23.31
N ASP A 215 -13.72 23.31 22.49
CA ASP A 215 -14.16 24.49 21.75
C ASP A 215 -15.32 24.11 20.80
N PRO A 216 -16.50 24.75 20.92
CA PRO A 216 -17.67 24.38 20.13
C PRO A 216 -17.46 24.51 18.63
N THR A 217 -16.67 25.50 18.19
CA THR A 217 -16.39 25.69 16.76
C THR A 217 -15.48 24.60 16.22
N THR A 218 -14.51 24.17 17.03
CA THR A 218 -13.62 23.05 16.75
C THR A 218 -14.43 21.76 16.64
N LEU A 219 -15.28 21.43 17.62
CA LEU A 219 -16.14 20.23 17.59
C LEU A 219 -17.06 20.18 16.36
N SER A 220 -17.72 21.30 16.04
CA SER A 220 -18.54 21.40 14.83
C SER A 220 -17.71 21.14 13.57
N SER A 221 -16.53 21.76 13.48
CA SER A 221 -15.61 21.55 12.37
C SER A 221 -15.17 20.07 12.28
N ILE A 222 -14.85 19.42 13.41
CA ILE A 222 -14.47 17.99 13.48
C ILE A 222 -15.58 17.12 12.93
N CYS A 223 -16.80 17.35 13.37
CA CYS A 223 -17.94 16.55 12.95
C CYS A 223 -18.23 16.75 11.45
N GLU A 224 -18.32 18.00 11.00
CA GLU A 224 -18.78 18.34 9.65
C GLU A 224 -17.72 18.14 8.57
N LYS A 225 -16.46 18.52 8.83
CA LYS A 225 -15.41 18.52 7.79
C LYS A 225 -14.54 17.28 7.80
N VAL A 226 -14.54 16.52 8.89
CA VAL A 226 -13.64 15.38 9.06
C VAL A 226 -14.44 14.10 9.25
N ILE A 227 -15.31 14.03 10.25
CA ILE A 227 -15.98 12.76 10.58
C ILE A 227 -17.04 12.38 9.54
N ILE A 228 -18.02 13.25 9.29
CA ILE A 228 -19.15 12.94 8.40
C ILE A 228 -18.67 12.51 7.01
N PRO A 229 -17.76 13.25 6.32
CA PRO A 229 -17.28 12.83 5.01
C PRO A 229 -16.59 11.45 5.03
N ASN A 230 -15.93 11.08 6.12
CA ASN A 230 -15.24 9.79 6.23
C ASN A 230 -16.16 8.64 6.68
N MET A 231 -17.43 8.92 7.00
CA MET A 231 -18.46 7.90 7.27
C MET A 231 -19.31 7.57 6.03
N GLU A 232 -19.34 8.45 5.04
CA GLU A 232 -20.14 8.30 3.82
C GLU A 232 -19.78 7.05 3.00
N PHE A 233 -20.73 6.59 2.21
CA PHE A 233 -20.51 5.53 1.22
C PHE A 233 -19.93 6.15 -0.05
N ARG A 234 -18.68 5.80 -0.37
CA ARG A 234 -17.92 6.41 -1.46
C ARG A 234 -18.11 5.65 -2.78
N GLU A 235 -17.81 6.30 -3.90
CA GLU A 235 -17.81 5.65 -5.23
C GLU A 235 -16.89 4.43 -5.25
N SER A 236 -15.68 4.55 -4.68
CA SER A 236 -14.74 3.44 -4.51
C SER A 236 -15.29 2.27 -3.67
N ASP A 237 -16.19 2.55 -2.73
CA ASP A 237 -16.84 1.52 -1.93
C ASP A 237 -17.89 0.77 -2.78
N SER A 238 -18.59 1.48 -3.67
CA SER A 238 -19.52 0.89 -4.66
C SER A 238 -18.78 0.02 -5.66
N GLU A 239 -17.68 0.53 -6.24
CA GLU A 239 -16.83 -0.21 -7.17
C GLU A 239 -16.30 -1.50 -6.53
N LEU A 240 -15.75 -1.42 -5.31
CA LEU A 240 -15.27 -2.60 -4.59
C LEU A 240 -16.39 -3.60 -4.30
N PHE A 241 -17.60 -3.12 -3.98
CA PHE A 241 -18.75 -3.99 -3.75
C PHE A 241 -19.21 -4.69 -5.04
N GLU A 242 -19.17 -4.00 -6.18
CA GLU A 242 -19.54 -4.56 -7.48
C GLU A 242 -18.49 -5.55 -8.02
N ASP A 243 -17.21 -5.20 -7.92
CA ASP A 243 -16.11 -5.99 -8.48
C ASP A 243 -15.68 -7.15 -7.57
N ASN A 244 -15.69 -6.93 -6.25
CA ASN A 244 -15.27 -7.92 -5.25
C ASN A 244 -16.07 -7.79 -3.94
N PRO A 245 -17.34 -8.24 -3.93
CA PRO A 245 -18.21 -8.13 -2.77
C PRO A 245 -17.69 -8.88 -1.54
N GLU A 246 -16.93 -9.96 -1.72
CA GLU A 246 -16.33 -10.71 -0.61
C GLU A 246 -15.29 -9.86 0.13
N GLU A 247 -14.43 -9.15 -0.60
CA GLU A 247 -13.43 -8.25 -0.02
C GLU A 247 -14.08 -7.04 0.66
N TYR A 248 -15.13 -6.47 0.04
CA TYR A 248 -15.92 -5.41 0.66
C TYR A 248 -16.47 -5.84 2.03
N ILE A 249 -17.15 -7.00 2.08
CA ILE A 249 -17.72 -7.54 3.32
C ILE A 249 -16.62 -7.84 4.34
N ARG A 250 -15.49 -8.42 3.92
CA ARG A 250 -14.36 -8.71 4.82
C ARG A 250 -13.79 -7.44 5.46
N ARG A 251 -13.72 -6.32 4.72
CA ARG A 251 -13.24 -5.04 5.24
C ARG A 251 -14.24 -4.39 6.20
N ASP A 252 -15.53 -4.48 5.92
CA ASP A 252 -16.58 -3.76 6.67
C ASP A 252 -17.19 -4.57 7.83
N ILE A 253 -17.31 -5.90 7.72
CA ILE A 253 -18.18 -6.72 8.61
C ILE A 253 -17.44 -7.64 9.60
N GLU A 254 -16.14 -7.87 9.51
CA GLU A 254 -15.47 -8.74 10.48
C GLU A 254 -14.10 -8.21 10.86
N GLY A 255 -13.97 -7.68 12.09
CA GLY A 255 -12.75 -7.73 12.91
C GLY A 255 -11.39 -7.66 12.18
N SER A 256 -11.32 -6.92 11.08
CA SER A 256 -10.21 -7.08 10.13
C SER A 256 -9.02 -6.30 10.66
N ASP A 257 -7.82 -6.81 10.40
CA ASP A 257 -6.56 -6.13 10.75
C ASP A 257 -6.34 -4.83 9.94
N VAL A 258 -7.30 -4.41 9.12
CA VAL A 258 -7.23 -3.24 8.24
C VAL A 258 -8.29 -2.24 8.70
N ASP A 259 -7.86 -1.21 9.43
CA ASP A 259 -8.75 -0.11 9.80
C ASP A 259 -9.21 0.65 8.55
N THR A 260 -10.52 0.75 8.39
CA THR A 260 -11.17 1.54 7.34
C THR A 260 -11.43 2.96 7.85
N ARG A 261 -11.54 3.93 6.94
CA ARG A 261 -11.88 5.31 7.29
C ARG A 261 -13.18 5.39 8.07
N ARG A 262 -14.21 4.67 7.61
CA ARG A 262 -15.54 4.63 8.23
C ARG A 262 -15.45 4.14 9.67
N ARG A 263 -14.68 3.08 9.92
CA ARG A 263 -14.48 2.55 11.27
C ARG A 263 -13.76 3.53 12.17
N ALA A 264 -12.63 4.08 11.71
CA ALA A 264 -11.85 5.06 12.48
C ALA A 264 -12.67 6.34 12.79
N ALA A 265 -13.48 6.81 11.84
CA ALA A 265 -14.38 7.94 12.03
C ALA A 265 -15.48 7.62 13.05
N CYS A 266 -16.12 6.44 12.94
CA CYS A 266 -17.10 5.97 13.92
C CYS A 266 -16.52 5.87 15.33
N ASP A 267 -15.29 5.38 15.47
CA ASP A 267 -14.64 5.25 16.78
C ASP A 267 -14.29 6.62 17.38
N LEU A 268 -13.88 7.58 16.54
CA LEU A 268 -13.71 8.98 16.98
C LEU A 268 -15.03 9.59 17.49
N VAL A 269 -16.15 9.37 16.79
CA VAL A 269 -17.48 9.81 17.27
C VAL A 269 -17.78 9.19 18.63
N LYS A 270 -17.64 7.87 18.76
CA LYS A 270 -17.92 7.17 20.02
C LYS A 270 -17.12 7.75 21.18
N VAL A 271 -15.84 8.04 20.96
CA VAL A 271 -14.97 8.65 21.97
C VAL A 271 -15.42 10.06 22.32
N LEU A 272 -15.65 10.92 21.32
CA LEU A 272 -16.09 12.30 21.57
C LEU A 272 -17.44 12.35 22.28
N SER A 273 -18.37 11.44 21.95
CA SER A 273 -19.67 11.32 22.62
C SER A 273 -19.57 11.03 24.11
N LYS A 274 -18.51 10.36 24.60
CA LYS A 274 -18.32 10.12 26.05
C LYS A 274 -18.23 11.42 26.85
N TYR A 275 -17.73 12.49 26.22
CA TYR A 275 -17.47 13.76 26.89
C TYR A 275 -18.38 14.90 26.39
N PHE A 276 -18.82 14.85 25.13
CA PHE A 276 -19.52 15.94 24.44
C PHE A 276 -20.87 15.51 23.85
N GLU A 277 -21.53 14.52 24.45
CA GLU A 277 -22.77 13.89 23.98
C GLU A 277 -23.81 14.88 23.42
N ALA A 278 -24.19 15.90 24.21
CA ALA A 278 -25.23 16.86 23.81
C ALA A 278 -24.88 17.59 22.50
N LYS A 279 -23.61 17.99 22.33
CA LYS A 279 -23.18 18.72 21.13
C LYS A 279 -23.03 17.80 19.92
N ILE A 280 -22.50 16.59 20.12
CA ILE A 280 -22.45 15.57 19.06
C ILE A 280 -23.87 15.23 18.58
N MET A 281 -24.81 15.02 19.50
CA MET A 281 -26.20 14.73 19.17
C MET A 281 -26.87 15.89 18.42
N GLU A 282 -26.59 17.13 18.80
CA GLU A 282 -27.08 18.33 18.09
C GLU A 282 -26.57 18.37 16.63
N ILE A 283 -25.25 18.18 16.43
CA ILE A 283 -24.64 18.26 15.09
C ILE A 283 -25.14 17.11 14.20
N PHE A 284 -25.02 15.86 14.66
CA PHE A 284 -25.42 14.70 13.85
C PHE A 284 -26.93 14.63 13.65
N GLY A 285 -27.73 15.09 14.62
CA GLY A 285 -29.19 15.14 14.50
C GLY A 285 -29.67 16.04 13.35
N ALA A 286 -28.87 17.03 12.92
CA ALA A 286 -29.18 17.87 11.77
C ALA A 286 -29.10 17.11 10.43
N TYR A 287 -28.40 15.97 10.37
CA TYR A 287 -28.17 15.19 9.14
C TYR A 287 -29.05 13.94 9.00
N ILE A 288 -29.88 13.63 10.02
CA ILE A 288 -30.73 12.42 10.06
C ILE A 288 -32.20 12.73 9.71
N GLN A 289 -32.48 13.92 9.17
CA GLN A 289 -33.85 14.34 8.82
C GLN A 289 -34.34 13.76 7.49
#